data_AF-A0A820R0N7-F1
#
_entry.id   AF-A0A820R0N7-F1
#
_cell.length_a   1.000
_cell.length_b   1.000
_cell.length_c   1.000
_cell.angle_alpha   90.00
_cell.angle_beta   90.00
_cell.angle_gamma   90.00
#
_symmetry.space_group_name_H-M   'P 1'
#
loop_
_entity.id
_entity.type
_entity.pdbx_description
1 polymer ?
#
loop_
_entity_poly.entity_id
_entity_poly.type
_entity_poly.pdbx_seq_one_letter_code
_entity_poly.pdbx_strand_id
1 'polypeptide(L)' 'SCSNFLRRFPLDIQTCPFILSSYAYGTEDVIYDWKLDENNGVELVPLKLSQFDLFHYKISKRIIQFNDRM' A
#
# COMPACT_ATOMS: atom_id res chain seq x y z
N SER A 1 0.77 -9.64 1.87
CA SER A 1 0.13 -10.45 0.83
C SER A 1 -0.86 -9.57 0.07
N CYS A 2 -1.14 -9.89 -1.20
CA CYS A 2 -2.21 -9.23 -1.96
C CYS A 2 -3.33 -10.24 -2.21
N SER A 3 -4.58 -9.88 -1.85
CA SER A 3 -5.75 -10.74 -2.08
C SER A 3 -6.40 -10.33 -3.40
N ASN A 4 -6.44 -11.25 -4.36
CA ASN A 4 -6.97 -10.97 -5.69
C ASN A 4 -8.47 -11.23 -5.73
N PHE A 5 -9.20 -10.30 -6.36
CA PHE A 5 -10.64 -10.47 -6.59
C PHE A 5 -10.92 -10.81 -8.05
N LEU A 6 -11.00 -12.11 -8.34
CA LEU A 6 -10.99 -12.65 -9.71
C LEU A 6 -12.38 -12.78 -10.37
N ARG A 7 -13.37 -11.96 -9.96
CA ARG A 7 -14.74 -12.06 -10.51
C ARG A 7 -14.85 -11.73 -12.00
N ARG A 8 -13.88 -10.98 -12.54
CA ARG A 8 -13.87 -10.53 -13.94
C ARG A 8 -12.64 -11.01 -14.71
N PHE A 9 -11.97 -12.05 -14.24
CA PHE A 9 -10.77 -12.57 -14.90
C PHE A 9 -11.04 -12.86 -16.39
N PRO A 10 -10.16 -12.46 -17.33
CA PRO A 10 -8.87 -11.76 -17.14
C PRO A 10 -8.95 -10.21 -17.24
N LEU A 11 -10.16 -9.65 -17.25
CA LEU A 11 -10.47 -8.21 -17.40
C LEU A 11 -10.78 -7.53 -16.06
N ASP A 12 -10.08 -7.95 -15.02
CA ASP A 12 -10.20 -7.45 -13.66
C ASP A 12 -9.14 -6.39 -13.35
N ILE A 13 -9.47 -5.53 -12.37
CA ILE A 13 -8.54 -4.55 -11.81
C ILE A 13 -8.23 -5.00 -10.38
N GLN A 14 -6.94 -5.04 -10.05
CA GLN A 14 -6.46 -5.44 -8.74
C GLN A 14 -5.87 -4.25 -7.99
N THR A 15 -6.15 -4.18 -6.68
CA THR A 15 -5.57 -3.20 -5.77
C THR A 15 -4.74 -3.92 -4.73
N CYS A 16 -3.42 -3.77 -4.78
CA CYS A 16 -2.50 -4.42 -3.86
C CYS A 16 -1.94 -3.42 -2.83
N PRO A 17 -2.34 -3.51 -1.55
CA PRO A 17 -1.82 -2.63 -0.53
C PRO A 17 -0.41 -3.04 -0.09
N PHE A 18 0.49 -2.05 0.03
CA PHE A 18 1.74 -2.17 0.77
C PHE A 18 1.61 -1.40 2.08
N ILE A 19 1.66 -2.12 3.21
CA ILE A 19 1.44 -1.53 4.54
C ILE A 19 2.73 -1.66 5.34
N LEU A 20 3.34 -0.52 5.67
CA LEU A 20 4.48 -0.42 6.56
C LEU A 20 3.98 0.06 7.93
N SER A 21 4.35 -0.65 9.00
CA SER A 21 4.05 -0.24 10.37
C SER A 21 5.20 -0.63 11.30
N SER A 22 5.33 0.11 12.40
CA SER A 22 6.19 -0.29 13.51
C SER A 22 5.71 -1.63 14.06
N TYR A 23 6.66 -2.50 14.43
CA TYR A 23 6.36 -3.77 15.05
C TYR A 23 6.24 -3.65 16.58
N ALA A 24 7.18 -2.94 17.21
CA ALA A 24 7.33 -2.90 18.67
C ALA A 24 6.84 -1.60 19.32
N TYR A 25 6.79 -0.49 18.57
CA TYR A 25 6.49 0.84 19.10
C TYR A 25 5.12 1.33 18.65
N GLY A 26 4.35 1.86 19.60
CA GLY A 26 3.08 2.53 19.37
C GLY A 26 3.25 3.97 18.90
N THR A 27 2.13 4.68 18.76
CA THR A 27 2.12 6.09 18.34
C THR A 27 2.64 7.04 19.41
N GLU A 28 2.67 6.62 20.69
CA GLU A 28 3.33 7.38 21.75
C GLU A 28 4.85 7.48 21.60
N ASP A 29 5.47 6.51 20.92
CA ASP A 29 6.93 6.40 20.81
C ASP A 29 7.43 6.80 19.41
N VAL A 30 6.78 6.30 18.34
CA VAL A 30 7.23 6.50 16.96
C VAL A 30 6.06 6.80 16.04
N ILE A 31 6.19 7.92 15.31
CA ILE A 31 5.24 8.32 14.27
C ILE A 31 5.99 8.38 12.93
N TYR A 32 5.56 7.60 11.94
CA TYR A 32 6.09 7.69 10.59
C TYR A 32 5.42 8.81 9.80
N ASP A 33 6.22 9.57 9.06
CA ASP A 33 5.78 10.58 8.11
C ASP A 33 6.49 10.40 6.77
N TRP A 34 5.75 10.66 5.70
CA TRP A 34 6.34 10.73 4.36
C TRP A 34 7.21 11.98 4.28
N LYS A 35 8.46 11.82 3.82
CA LYS A 35 9.40 12.96 3.69
C LYS A 35 8.91 13.99 2.68
N LEU A 36 8.17 13.55 1.68
CA LEU A 36 7.49 14.37 0.68
C LEU A 36 5.98 14.23 0.87
N ASP A 37 5.21 15.03 0.15
CA ASP A 37 3.75 14.98 0.18
C ASP A 37 3.17 13.62 -0.28
N GLU A 38 1.86 13.46 -0.12
CA GLU A 38 1.13 12.22 -0.46
C GLU A 38 1.21 11.83 -1.94
N ASN A 39 1.75 12.68 -2.80
CA ASN A 39 1.92 12.42 -4.22
C ASN A 39 3.34 11.97 -4.58
N ASN A 40 4.34 12.33 -3.77
CA ASN A 40 5.76 12.13 -4.10
C ASN A 40 6.55 11.33 -3.05
N GLY A 41 5.90 10.87 -1.98
CA GLY A 41 6.56 10.08 -0.93
C GLY A 41 7.17 8.74 -1.38
N VAL A 42 6.86 8.27 -2.58
CA VAL A 42 7.38 7.05 -3.20
C VAL A 42 7.75 7.34 -4.65
N GLU A 43 8.97 6.96 -5.03
CA GLU A 43 9.42 7.00 -6.41
C GLU A 43 9.14 5.66 -7.09
N LEU A 44 8.44 5.69 -8.22
CA LEU A 44 8.24 4.52 -9.06
C LEU A 44 9.29 4.47 -10.14
N VAL A 45 10.07 3.39 -10.17
CA VAL A 45 10.88 3.04 -11.34
C VAL A 45 9.98 2.51 -12.45
N PRO A 46 10.40 2.55 -13.72
CA PRO A 46 9.67 1.91 -14.82
C PRO A 46 9.46 0.41 -14.52
N LEU A 47 8.24 0.05 -14.12
CA LEU A 47 7.88 -1.31 -13.79
C LEU A 47 7.30 -1.98 -15.02
N LYS A 48 7.95 -3.05 -15.48
CA LYS A 48 7.42 -3.95 -16.51
C LYS A 48 7.09 -5.28 -15.85
N LEU A 49 5.81 -5.50 -15.58
CA LEU A 49 5.33 -6.77 -15.07
C LEU A 49 4.92 -7.67 -16.25
N SER A 50 5.00 -8.98 -16.06
CA SER A 50 4.75 -9.93 -17.15
C SER A 50 3.27 -10.05 -17.54
N GLN A 51 2.35 -9.76 -16.62
CA GLN A 51 0.91 -10.02 -16.77
C GLN A 51 0.01 -8.82 -16.42
N PHE A 52 0.57 -7.77 -15.84
CA PHE A 52 -0.18 -6.64 -15.32
C PHE A 52 0.49 -5.34 -15.74
N ASP A 53 -0.30 -4.27 -15.81
CA ASP A 53 0.22 -2.91 -15.96
C ASP A 53 -0.14 -2.11 -14.71
N LEU A 54 0.86 -1.43 -14.13
CA LEU A 54 0.62 -0.49 -13.04
C LEU A 54 0.20 0.86 -13.64
N PHE A 55 -1.08 1.18 -13.54
CA PHE A 55 -1.62 2.44 -14.08
C PHE A 55 -1.97 3.48 -12.99
N HIS A 56 -2.04 3.09 -11.71
CA HIS A 56 -2.33 4.00 -10.60
C HIS A 56 -1.68 3.54 -9.30
N TYR A 57 -1.26 4.50 -8.48
CA TYR A 57 -0.85 4.28 -7.10
C TYR A 57 -1.31 5.44 -6.22
N LYS A 58 -1.49 5.16 -4.93
CA LYS A 58 -1.84 6.16 -3.92
C LYS A 58 -1.03 5.91 -2.66
N ILE A 59 -0.52 6.98 -2.06
CA ILE A 59 0.18 6.95 -0.79
C ILE A 59 -0.75 7.52 0.27
N SER A 60 -0.74 6.95 1.47
CA SER A 60 -1.46 7.49 2.61
C SER A 60 -0.77 7.13 3.92
N LYS A 61 -0.98 7.97 4.94
CA LYS A 61 -0.62 7.69 6.32
C LYS A 61 -1.90 7.41 7.12
N ARG A 62 -1.87 6.38 7.96
CA ARG A 62 -2.98 6.06 8.88
C ARG A 62 -2.46 5.45 10.17
N ILE A 63 -3.17 5.70 11.27
CA ILE A 63 -2.97 4.98 12.54
C ILE A 63 -3.80 3.70 12.43
N ILE A 64 -3.16 2.55 12.66
CA ILE A 64 -3.80 1.24 12.62
C ILE A 64 -4.07 0.81 14.05
N GLN A 65 -5.32 0.49 14.37
CA GLN A 65 -5.65 -0.12 15.66
C GLN A 65 -5.50 -1.63 15.55
N PHE A 66 -4.89 -2.26 16.56
CA PHE A 66 -4.61 -3.71 16.55
C PHE A 66 -5.88 -4.59 16.43
N ASN A 67 -7.06 -4.04 16.73
CA ASN A 67 -8.33 -4.73 16.58
C ASN A 67 -8.83 -4.85 15.13
N ASP A 68 -8.26 -4.12 14.16
CA ASP A 68 -8.68 -4.15 12.74
C ASP A 68 -8.18 -5.40 11.98
N ARG A 69 -7.69 -6.43 12.69
CA ARG A 69 -7.17 -7.67 12.11
C ARG A 69 -7.81 -8.95 12.67
N MET A 70 -8.95 -8.85 13.37
CA MET A 70 -9.79 -9.99 13.78
C MET A 70 -11.16 -9.93 13.13
#